data_AF-X0TYE6-F1
#
_entry.id   AF-X0TYE6-F1
#
_cell.length_a   1.000
_cell.length_b   1.000
_cell.length_c   1.000
_cell.angle_alpha   90.00
_cell.angle_beta   90.00
_cell.angle_gamma   90.00
#
_symmetry.space_group_name_H-M   'P 1'
#
loop_
_entity.id
_entity.type
_entity.pdbx_description
1 polymer ?
#
loop_
_entity_poly.entity_id
_entity_poly.type
_entity_poly.pdbx_seq_one_letter_code
_entity_poly.pdbx_strand_id
1 'polypeptide(L)'
;MPHTIQGADEGQLHDVKVQDEFEYEYPEGLDLRPGSDLHQKIITQVLDRARQSQTVMKKRYASWNEIDRTMTAYIDVDAKEAEIKGEDPRKPVSIVLPYSYAVMEIILTYLVVAFLQEPYFRYEGVSPEDTIGATLMETVVNLQCNRSKVGLALHTMLRDSLGYGIGVVTPTWEVRTGKKVRKRAVTFWSDLTEEYVKLKDEKVIEEGVIFEGNRLENIDVYRWFPDPSVSVDNVQRGEFCGWLADDSYVNLRKTELVSE
;
A
#
# COMPACT_ATOMS: atom_id res chain seq x y z
N MET A 1 3.65 -5.91 24.51
CA MET A 1 3.14 -7.30 24.36
C MET A 1 3.50 -7.85 22.98
N PRO A 2 4.49 -8.75 22.88
CA PRO A 2 4.77 -9.39 21.61
C PRO A 2 3.69 -10.44 21.39
N HIS A 3 2.83 -10.22 20.40
CA HIS A 3 2.05 -11.31 19.84
C HIS A 3 3.06 -12.27 19.23
N THR A 4 3.34 -13.35 19.96
CA THR A 4 3.95 -14.54 19.39
C THR A 4 3.07 -14.90 18.21
N ILE A 5 3.54 -14.61 16.99
CA ILE A 5 3.05 -15.27 15.81
C ILE A 5 3.42 -16.73 16.07
N GLN A 6 2.47 -17.47 16.66
CA GLN A 6 2.40 -18.90 16.43
C GLN A 6 2.29 -18.99 14.91
N GLY A 7 3.44 -19.18 14.26
CA GLY A 7 3.46 -19.75 12.93
C GLY A 7 2.53 -20.95 13.03
N ALA A 8 1.59 -21.01 12.09
CA ALA A 8 0.66 -22.13 11.96
C ALA A 8 1.40 -23.40 12.33
N ASP A 9 0.88 -24.12 13.33
CA ASP A 9 1.41 -25.37 13.83
C ASP A 9 2.02 -26.15 12.66
N GLU A 10 3.27 -26.60 12.81
CA GLU A 10 3.87 -27.59 11.89
C GLU A 10 3.05 -28.91 11.87
N GLY A 11 2.01 -29.02 12.70
CA GLY A 11 0.96 -30.01 12.63
C GLY A 11 -0.25 -29.51 11.83
N GLN A 12 -0.45 -30.14 10.67
CA GLN A 12 -1.60 -29.97 9.77
C GLN A 12 -1.53 -28.70 8.91
N LEU A 13 -0.66 -28.75 7.90
CA LEU A 13 -1.13 -28.42 6.55
C LEU A 13 -2.41 -29.24 6.34
N HIS A 14 -3.58 -28.66 6.65
CA HIS A 14 -4.80 -29.17 6.09
C HIS A 14 -4.55 -29.16 4.59
N ASP A 15 -4.47 -30.35 4.00
CA ASP A 15 -4.80 -30.55 2.59
C ASP A 15 -6.15 -29.84 2.42
N VAL A 16 -6.09 -28.59 1.96
CA VAL A 16 -7.24 -27.93 1.36
C VAL A 16 -7.45 -28.76 0.12
N LYS A 17 -8.23 -29.84 0.27
CA LYS A 17 -8.74 -30.59 -0.85
C LYS A 17 -9.60 -29.60 -1.61
N VAL A 18 -9.01 -28.99 -2.64
CA VAL A 18 -9.73 -28.24 -3.65
C VAL A 18 -10.57 -29.27 -4.39
N GLN A 19 -11.72 -29.62 -3.79
CA GLN A 19 -12.62 -30.66 -4.28
C GLN A 19 -13.67 -30.11 -5.24
N ASP A 20 -13.69 -28.79 -5.44
CA ASP A 20 -14.61 -28.14 -6.35
C ASP A 20 -13.82 -27.60 -7.56
N GLU A 21 -14.10 -28.17 -8.74
CA GLU A 21 -13.71 -27.56 -10.01
C GLU A 21 -14.48 -26.25 -10.14
N PHE A 22 -13.79 -25.14 -9.89
CA PHE A 22 -14.35 -23.84 -10.20
C PHE A 22 -14.35 -23.70 -11.74
N GLU A 23 -15.54 -23.52 -12.33
CA GLU A 23 -15.73 -23.28 -13.77
C GLU A 23 -15.31 -21.86 -14.15
N TYR A 24 -14.00 -21.58 -14.10
CA TYR A 24 -13.48 -20.34 -14.66
C TYR A 24 -12.52 -20.64 -15.80
N GLU A 25 -12.74 -19.97 -16.94
CA GLU A 25 -11.84 -20.03 -18.08
C GLU A 25 -10.63 -19.14 -17.78
N TYR A 26 -9.48 -19.77 -17.59
CA TYR A 26 -8.23 -19.02 -17.45
C TYR A 26 -7.87 -18.33 -18.78
N PRO A 27 -7.35 -17.09 -18.71
CA PRO A 27 -6.85 -16.41 -19.90
C PRO A 27 -5.82 -17.26 -20.65
N GLU A 28 -5.82 -17.13 -21.98
CA GLU A 28 -4.81 -17.73 -22.86
C GLU A 28 -4.75 -19.27 -22.85
N GLY A 29 -5.78 -19.95 -22.32
CA GLY A 29 -5.85 -21.42 -22.28
C GLY A 29 -4.82 -22.06 -21.33
N LEU A 30 -4.31 -21.29 -20.35
CA LEU A 30 -3.36 -21.76 -19.36
C LEU A 30 -4.06 -22.55 -18.25
N ASP A 31 -3.55 -23.74 -17.92
CA ASP A 31 -4.07 -24.51 -16.79
C ASP A 31 -3.47 -24.02 -15.47
N LEU A 32 -4.09 -23.03 -14.83
CA LEU A 32 -3.67 -22.50 -13.53
C LEU A 32 -4.50 -23.07 -12.36
N ARG A 33 -5.19 -24.19 -12.58
CA ARG A 33 -5.98 -24.87 -11.55
C ARG A 33 -5.13 -25.16 -10.32
N PRO A 34 -5.65 -24.96 -9.10
CA PRO A 34 -4.94 -25.37 -7.90
C PRO A 34 -4.53 -26.84 -8.00
N GLY A 35 -3.23 -27.11 -7.90
CA GLY A 35 -2.66 -28.44 -8.05
C GLY A 35 -2.27 -28.84 -9.49
N SER A 36 -2.47 -27.99 -10.50
CA SER A 36 -1.90 -28.21 -11.84
C SER A 36 -0.38 -28.08 -11.82
N ASP A 37 0.30 -28.73 -12.78
CA ASP A 37 1.77 -28.65 -12.88
C ASP A 37 2.26 -27.21 -13.06
N LEU A 38 1.54 -26.40 -13.84
CA LEU A 38 1.88 -25.01 -14.07
C LEU A 38 1.66 -24.15 -12.83
N HIS A 39 0.53 -24.36 -12.13
CA HIS A 39 0.23 -23.70 -10.87
C HIS A 39 1.32 -23.98 -9.83
N GLN A 40 1.68 -25.26 -9.65
CA GLN A 40 2.71 -25.67 -8.70
C GLN A 40 4.08 -25.09 -9.04
N LYS A 41 4.41 -25.01 -10.34
CA LYS A 41 5.65 -24.38 -10.81
C LYS A 41 5.69 -22.89 -10.47
N ILE A 42 4.61 -22.16 -10.70
CA ILE A 42 4.52 -20.72 -10.40
C ILE A 42 4.64 -20.49 -8.89
N ILE A 43 3.87 -21.23 -8.08
CA ILE A 43 3.92 -21.11 -6.62
C ILE A 43 5.33 -21.37 -6.11
N THR A 44 5.97 -22.44 -6.57
CA THR A 44 7.34 -22.79 -6.15
C THR A 44 8.30 -21.65 -6.49
N GLN A 45 8.22 -21.13 -7.71
CA GLN A 45 9.05 -20.01 -8.16
C GLN A 45 8.84 -18.70 -7.37
N VAL A 46 7.59 -18.37 -7.01
CA VAL A 46 7.27 -17.18 -6.22
C VAL A 46 7.75 -17.35 -4.78
N LEU A 47 7.48 -18.51 -4.17
CA LEU A 47 7.89 -18.81 -2.79
C LEU A 47 9.41 -18.86 -2.67
N ASP A 48 10.13 -19.40 -3.65
CA ASP A 48 11.59 -19.44 -3.64
C ASP A 48 12.19 -18.02 -3.64
N ARG A 49 11.66 -17.10 -4.46
CA ARG A 49 12.08 -15.69 -4.46
C ARG A 49 11.76 -14.99 -3.14
N ALA A 50 10.56 -15.22 -2.60
CA ALA A 50 10.18 -14.68 -1.30
C ALA A 50 11.10 -15.18 -0.18
N ARG A 51 11.43 -16.47 -0.14
CA ARG A 51 12.35 -17.08 0.84
C ARG A 51 13.78 -16.57 0.70
N GLN A 52 14.27 -16.43 -0.53
CA GLN A 52 15.60 -15.86 -0.81
C GLN A 52 15.70 -14.44 -0.24
N SER A 53 14.71 -13.60 -0.53
CA SER A 53 14.64 -12.25 0.00
C SER A 53 14.55 -12.22 1.53
N GLN A 54 13.62 -13.00 2.10
CA GLN A 54 13.39 -13.06 3.54
C GLN A 54 14.65 -13.47 4.31
N THR A 55 15.45 -14.40 3.77
CA THR A 55 16.69 -14.86 4.39
C THR A 55 17.69 -13.73 4.59
N VAL A 56 17.72 -12.75 3.68
CA VAL A 56 18.60 -11.59 3.76
C VAL A 56 17.97 -10.50 4.63
N MET A 57 16.70 -10.19 4.43
CA MET A 57 15.97 -9.15 5.17
C MET A 57 15.87 -9.46 6.68
N LYS A 58 15.66 -10.72 7.04
CA LYS A 58 15.56 -11.16 8.45
C LYS A 58 16.79 -10.83 9.28
N LYS A 59 17.97 -10.68 8.65
CA LYS A 59 19.21 -10.27 9.34
C LYS A 59 19.11 -8.87 9.95
N ARG A 60 18.25 -7.99 9.40
CA ARG A 60 18.06 -6.62 9.86
C ARG A 60 16.96 -6.48 10.92
N TYR A 61 16.05 -7.44 11.02
CA TYR A 61 14.89 -7.35 11.93
C TYR A 61 15.30 -7.15 13.39
N ALA A 62 16.38 -7.78 13.85
CA ALA A 62 16.87 -7.57 15.21
C ALA A 62 17.31 -6.12 15.47
N SER A 63 17.97 -5.49 14.49
CA SER A 63 18.38 -4.10 14.58
C SER A 63 17.18 -3.15 14.52
N TRP A 64 16.20 -3.43 13.65
CA TRP A 64 15.00 -2.61 13.54
C TRP A 64 14.12 -2.69 14.77
N ASN A 65 13.96 -3.87 15.37
CA ASN A 65 13.24 -4.05 16.63
C ASN A 65 13.88 -3.25 17.78
N GLU A 66 15.21 -3.17 17.82
CA GLU A 66 15.90 -2.35 18.83
C GLU A 66 15.68 -0.86 18.58
N ILE A 67 15.71 -0.43 17.32
CA ILE A 67 15.39 0.95 16.94
C ILE A 67 13.94 1.29 17.37
N ASP A 68 12.98 0.43 17.09
CA ASP A 68 11.58 0.59 17.52
C ASP A 68 11.45 0.72 19.05
N ARG A 69 12.22 -0.09 19.79
CA ARG A 69 12.26 -0.01 21.25
C ARG A 69 12.82 1.33 21.72
N THR A 70 13.89 1.84 21.12
CA THR A 70 14.48 3.14 21.49
C THR A 70 13.60 4.34 21.12
N MET A 71 12.78 4.20 20.09
CA MET A 71 11.84 5.24 19.65
C MET A 71 10.52 5.22 20.44
N THR A 72 10.27 4.18 21.22
CA THR A 72 9.04 4.04 22.01
C THR A 72 9.23 4.62 23.42
N ALA A 73 8.32 5.51 23.84
CA ALA A 73 8.34 6.10 25.18
C ALA A 73 7.85 5.14 26.28
N TYR A 74 7.03 4.16 25.91
CA TYR A 74 6.46 3.18 26.82
C TYR A 74 7.25 1.88 26.79
N ILE A 75 7.92 1.56 27.89
CA ILE A 75 8.59 0.28 28.07
C ILE A 75 7.73 -0.57 28.99
N ASP A 76 7.59 -1.85 28.65
CA ASP A 76 6.96 -2.82 29.55
C ASP A 76 7.72 -2.84 30.88
N VAL A 77 6.98 -2.74 31.98
CA VAL A 77 7.51 -2.67 33.33
C VAL A 77 8.30 -3.95 33.62
N ASP A 78 9.55 -3.84 34.07
CA ASP A 78 10.38 -5.01 34.40
C ASP A 78 9.72 -5.81 35.54
N ALA A 79 10.00 -7.11 35.66
CA ALA A 79 9.40 -7.98 36.67
C ALA A 79 9.59 -7.42 38.10
N LYS A 80 10.74 -6.80 38.36
CA LYS A 80 11.03 -6.10 39.62
C LYS A 80 10.18 -4.85 39.82
N GLU A 81 9.99 -4.07 38.77
CA GLU A 81 9.16 -2.86 38.84
C GLU A 81 7.66 -3.20 38.94
N ALA A 82 7.24 -4.33 38.37
CA ALA A 82 5.89 -4.86 38.49
C ALA A 82 5.60 -5.31 39.93
N GLU A 83 6.56 -5.97 40.59
CA GLU A 83 6.49 -6.34 42.00
C GLU A 83 6.43 -5.09 42.90
N ILE A 84 7.28 -4.10 42.64
CA ILE A 84 7.30 -2.82 43.37
C ILE A 84 5.96 -2.07 43.22
N LYS A 85 5.35 -2.08 42.03
CA LYS A 85 4.01 -1.50 41.79
C LYS A 85 2.87 -2.31 42.43
N GLY A 86 3.03 -3.63 42.53
CA GLY A 86 2.08 -4.51 43.20
C GLY A 86 2.03 -4.23 44.71
N GLU A 87 3.18 -3.92 45.32
CA GLU A 87 3.27 -3.53 46.73
C GLU A 87 2.80 -2.10 47.00
N ASP A 88 3.19 -1.13 46.17
CA ASP A 88 2.78 0.27 46.31
C ASP A 88 2.54 0.95 44.95
N PRO A 89 1.28 1.23 44.58
CA PRO A 89 0.94 1.83 43.29
C PRO A 89 1.43 3.28 43.12
N ARG A 90 1.92 3.92 44.19
CA ARG A 90 2.44 5.31 44.15
C ARG A 90 3.93 5.38 43.80
N LYS A 91 4.66 4.26 43.86
CA LYS A 91 6.09 4.27 43.54
C LYS A 91 6.30 4.51 42.05
N PRO A 92 7.16 5.49 41.67
CA PRO A 92 7.44 5.75 40.27
C PRO A 92 8.22 4.57 39.67
N VAL A 93 7.87 4.21 38.43
CA VAL A 93 8.62 3.26 37.61
C VAL A 93 9.61 4.03 36.74
N SER A 94 10.61 3.35 36.18
CA SER A 94 11.50 3.96 35.20
C SER A 94 10.69 4.52 34.03
N ILE A 95 10.98 5.77 33.67
CA ILE A 95 10.42 6.44 32.50
C ILE A 95 11.59 6.71 31.58
N VAL A 96 11.49 6.23 30.34
CA VAL A 96 12.48 6.55 29.31
C VAL A 96 12.00 7.78 28.56
N LEU A 97 12.83 8.82 28.56
CA LEU A 97 12.63 9.99 27.71
C LEU A 97 13.33 9.72 26.37
N PRO A 98 12.59 9.51 25.27
CA PRO A 98 13.19 9.14 24.00
C PRO A 98 13.76 10.39 23.30
N TYR A 99 14.99 10.77 23.65
CA TYR A 99 15.68 11.89 23.00
C TYR A 99 15.88 11.65 21.50
N SER A 100 16.21 10.42 21.11
CA SER A 100 16.38 10.03 19.70
C SER A 100 15.09 10.24 18.89
N TYR A 101 13.93 9.95 19.47
CA TYR A 101 12.64 10.22 18.85
C TYR A 101 12.44 11.72 18.61
N ALA A 102 12.74 12.56 19.61
CA ALA A 102 12.62 14.00 19.47
C ALA A 102 13.53 14.57 18.37
N VAL A 103 14.77 14.08 18.26
CA VAL A 103 15.69 14.47 17.19
C VAL A 103 15.18 14.01 15.83
N MET A 104 14.68 12.79 15.72
CA MET A 104 14.10 12.26 14.48
C MET A 104 12.91 13.11 14.02
N GLU A 105 12.00 13.48 14.93
CA GLU A 105 10.85 14.34 14.63
C GLU A 105 11.26 15.74 14.14
N ILE A 106 12.32 16.32 14.72
CA ILE A 106 12.87 17.60 14.26
C ILE A 106 13.38 17.49 12.83
N ILE A 107 14.14 16.44 12.52
CA ILE A 107 14.68 16.19 11.16
C ILE A 107 13.53 15.92 10.19
N LEU A 108 12.56 15.09 10.57
CA LEU A 108 11.39 14.76 9.77
C LEU A 108 10.59 16.02 9.43
N THR A 109 10.36 16.90 10.42
CA THR A 109 9.67 18.18 10.22
C THR A 109 10.41 19.04 9.20
N TYR A 110 11.75 19.10 9.27
CA TYR A 110 12.55 19.82 8.29
C TYR A 110 12.40 19.22 6.88
N LEU A 111 12.51 17.89 6.75
CA LEU A 111 12.36 17.20 5.46
C LEU A 111 10.96 17.42 4.86
N VAL A 112 9.92 17.34 5.68
CA VAL A 112 8.52 17.58 5.26
C VAL A 112 8.36 19.01 4.76
N VAL A 113 8.87 20.01 5.47
CA VAL A 113 8.78 21.42 5.05
C VAL A 113 9.59 21.70 3.78
N ALA A 114 10.73 21.02 3.61
CA ALA A 114 11.59 21.20 2.44
C ALA A 114 11.04 20.50 1.19
N PHE A 115 10.52 19.27 1.32
CA PHE A 115 10.19 18.41 0.18
C PHE A 115 8.69 18.29 -0.11
N LEU A 116 7.79 18.49 0.87
CA LEU A 116 6.34 18.38 0.67
C LEU A 116 5.68 19.72 0.33
N GLN A 117 6.38 20.57 -0.41
CA GLN A 117 5.80 21.80 -0.97
C GLN A 117 5.03 21.48 -2.25
N GLU A 118 3.86 22.09 -2.45
CA GLU A 118 3.14 21.93 -3.71
C GLU A 118 3.82 22.73 -4.84
N PRO A 119 3.99 22.14 -6.04
CA PRO A 119 3.68 20.76 -6.42
C PRO A 119 4.72 19.76 -5.89
N TYR A 120 4.26 18.61 -5.38
CA TYR A 120 5.14 17.62 -4.73
C TYR A 120 6.21 17.05 -5.67
N PHE A 121 5.86 16.87 -6.95
CA PHE A 121 6.78 16.40 -7.98
C PHE A 121 6.86 17.49 -9.05
N ARG A 122 8.07 18.02 -9.26
CA ARG A 122 8.34 19.04 -10.27
C ARG A 122 8.78 18.39 -11.56
N TYR A 123 8.16 18.78 -12.67
CA TYR A 123 8.49 18.25 -13.99
C TYR A 123 9.06 19.37 -14.85
N GLU A 124 10.24 19.13 -15.42
CA GLU A 124 10.91 20.05 -16.33
C GLU A 124 10.97 19.44 -17.73
N GLY A 125 10.67 20.26 -18.75
CA GLY A 125 10.82 19.86 -20.14
C GLY A 125 12.29 19.71 -20.50
N VAL A 126 12.64 18.65 -21.24
CA VAL A 126 14.01 18.45 -21.73
C VAL A 126 14.33 19.42 -22.86
N SER A 127 13.34 19.70 -23.73
CA SER A 127 13.44 20.65 -24.83
C SER A 127 12.50 21.85 -24.62
N PRO A 128 12.76 23.01 -25.26
CA PRO A 128 11.88 24.19 -25.17
C PRO A 128 10.45 23.94 -25.64
N GLU A 129 10.24 22.94 -26.51
CA GLU A 129 8.95 22.53 -27.04
C GLU A 129 8.11 21.77 -26.00
N ASP A 130 8.77 21.10 -25.04
CA ASP A 130 8.14 20.24 -24.03
C ASP A 130 7.69 21.01 -22.79
N THR A 131 8.04 22.30 -22.65
CA THR A 131 7.77 23.10 -21.45
C THR A 131 6.29 23.15 -21.10
N ILE A 132 5.42 23.34 -22.10
CA ILE A 132 3.97 23.39 -21.89
C ILE A 132 3.45 22.00 -21.47
N GLY A 133 3.96 20.94 -22.09
CA GLY A 133 3.59 19.56 -21.76
C GLY A 133 3.99 19.18 -20.34
N ALA A 134 5.20 19.58 -19.91
CA ALA A 134 5.70 19.37 -18.55
C ALA A 134 4.83 20.11 -17.52
N THR A 135 4.47 21.38 -17.76
CA THR A 135 3.58 22.13 -16.86
C THR A 135 2.19 21.51 -16.75
N LEU A 136 1.62 21.02 -17.86
CA LEU A 136 0.33 20.33 -17.85
C LEU A 136 0.40 19.01 -17.06
N MET A 137 1.46 18.22 -17.29
CA MET A 137 1.70 16.97 -16.57
C MET A 137 1.86 17.22 -15.07
N GLU A 138 2.64 18.22 -14.68
CA GLU A 138 2.82 18.62 -13.28
C GLU A 138 1.48 18.97 -12.63
N THR A 139 0.64 19.74 -13.32
CA THR A 139 -0.69 20.13 -12.81
C THR A 139 -1.60 18.92 -12.61
N VAL A 140 -1.61 17.98 -13.57
CA VAL A 140 -2.42 16.75 -13.50
C VAL A 140 -1.93 15.84 -12.37
N VAL A 141 -0.62 15.62 -12.26
CA VAL A 141 -0.03 14.81 -11.20
C VAL A 141 -0.29 15.44 -9.84
N ASN A 142 -0.11 16.75 -9.69
CA ASN A 142 -0.38 17.44 -8.42
C ASN A 142 -1.85 17.31 -8.01
N LEU A 143 -2.79 17.43 -8.95
CA LEU A 143 -4.21 17.19 -8.69
C LEU A 143 -4.48 15.76 -8.20
N GLN A 144 -3.85 14.76 -8.81
CA GLN A 144 -3.96 13.36 -8.39
C GLN A 144 -3.38 13.17 -6.99
N CYS A 145 -2.17 13.67 -6.74
CA CYS A 145 -1.48 13.56 -5.45
C CYS A 145 -2.27 14.20 -4.30
N ASN A 146 -2.86 15.39 -4.53
CA ASN A 146 -3.70 16.07 -3.55
C ASN A 146 -4.96 15.25 -3.23
N ARG A 147 -5.54 14.59 -4.23
CA ARG A 147 -6.76 13.78 -4.06
C ARG A 147 -6.51 12.41 -3.43
N SER A 148 -5.38 11.77 -3.74
CA SER A 148 -4.96 10.50 -3.17
C SER A 148 -4.15 10.65 -1.87
N LYS A 149 -3.89 11.89 -1.43
CA LYS A 149 -3.18 12.25 -0.19
C LYS A 149 -1.74 11.71 -0.14
N VAL A 150 -1.02 11.80 -1.24
CA VAL A 150 0.36 11.30 -1.40
C VAL A 150 1.32 11.88 -0.35
N GLY A 151 1.11 13.11 0.11
CA GLY A 151 1.94 13.73 1.15
C GLY A 151 2.01 12.90 2.44
N LEU A 152 0.94 12.20 2.82
CA LEU A 152 0.96 11.29 3.98
C LEU A 152 1.89 10.10 3.73
N ALA A 153 1.87 9.56 2.51
CA ALA A 153 2.71 8.42 2.17
C ALA A 153 4.19 8.81 2.12
N LEU A 154 4.52 9.97 1.55
CA LEU A 154 5.87 10.50 1.55
C LEU A 154 6.36 10.84 2.98
N HIS A 155 5.50 11.36 3.84
CA HIS A 155 5.83 11.57 5.25
C HIS A 155 6.27 10.26 5.94
N THR A 156 5.45 9.21 5.80
CA THR A 156 5.77 7.88 6.37
C THR A 156 7.04 7.30 5.76
N MET A 157 7.25 7.45 4.45
CA MET A 157 8.48 7.05 3.77
C MET A 157 9.72 7.72 4.37
N LEU A 158 9.67 9.04 4.61
CA LEU A 158 10.77 9.79 5.20
C LEU A 158 11.03 9.35 6.65
N ARG A 159 9.97 9.13 7.43
CA ARG A 159 10.08 8.61 8.80
C ARG A 159 10.76 7.25 8.82
N ASP A 160 10.30 6.31 7.99
CA ASP A 160 10.84 4.96 7.93
C ASP A 160 12.29 4.97 7.40
N SER A 161 12.61 5.88 6.47
CA SER A 161 13.98 6.09 6.01
C SER A 161 14.92 6.59 7.12
N LEU A 162 14.44 7.44 8.03
CA LEU A 162 15.25 7.92 9.17
C LEU A 162 15.42 6.83 10.24
N GLY A 163 14.38 6.04 10.50
CA GLY A 163 14.40 4.97 11.50
C GLY A 163 15.16 3.73 11.03
N TYR A 164 14.73 3.13 9.92
CA TYR A 164 15.21 1.84 9.43
C TYR A 164 16.33 1.95 8.39
N GLY A 165 16.62 3.17 7.92
CA GLY A 165 17.56 3.46 6.84
C GLY A 165 16.94 3.33 5.44
N ILE A 166 15.70 2.83 5.35
CA ILE A 166 14.96 2.61 4.09
C ILE A 166 13.48 2.93 4.30
N GLY A 167 12.88 3.62 3.34
CA GLY A 167 11.44 3.91 3.33
C GLY A 167 10.86 3.45 2.00
N VAL A 168 9.97 2.47 2.05
CA VAL A 168 9.44 1.82 0.84
C VAL A 168 8.03 2.29 0.55
N VAL A 169 7.83 2.74 -0.68
CA VAL A 169 6.53 3.16 -1.21
C VAL A 169 6.32 2.59 -2.60
N THR A 170 5.08 2.27 -2.92
CA THR A 170 4.69 1.76 -4.23
C THR A 170 3.65 2.67 -4.87
N PRO A 171 3.87 3.14 -6.12
CA PRO A 171 2.85 3.83 -6.88
C PRO A 171 1.81 2.82 -7.38
N THR A 172 0.54 3.07 -7.09
CA THR A 172 -0.61 2.26 -7.51
C THR A 172 -1.62 3.12 -8.26
N TRP A 173 -2.44 2.49 -9.09
CA TRP A 173 -3.55 3.14 -9.75
C TRP A 173 -4.84 2.88 -8.99
N GLU A 174 -5.53 3.93 -8.57
CA GLU A 174 -6.78 3.81 -7.81
C GLU A 174 -7.97 4.31 -8.63
N VAL A 175 -8.98 3.44 -8.78
CA VAL A 175 -10.27 3.79 -9.37
C VAL A 175 -11.33 3.80 -8.26
N ARG A 176 -11.92 4.96 -7.98
CA ARG A 176 -13.03 5.11 -7.04
C ARG A 176 -14.33 5.30 -7.80
N THR A 177 -15.23 4.34 -7.69
CA THR A 177 -16.60 4.44 -8.21
C THR A 177 -17.53 5.01 -7.16
N GLY A 178 -18.60 5.66 -7.62
CA GLY A 178 -19.70 6.05 -6.77
C GLY A 178 -20.78 6.80 -7.54
N LYS A 179 -21.79 7.28 -6.82
CA LYS A 179 -22.99 7.84 -7.42
C LYS A 179 -22.74 9.25 -7.96
N LYS A 180 -22.86 9.43 -9.27
CA LYS A 180 -22.82 10.74 -9.94
C LYS A 180 -24.23 11.11 -10.41
N VAL A 181 -24.61 12.35 -10.14
CA VAL A 181 -25.84 12.92 -10.69
C VAL A 181 -25.55 13.43 -12.10
N ARG A 182 -26.07 12.75 -13.12
CA ARG A 182 -26.03 13.22 -14.51
C ARG A 182 -27.40 13.76 -14.89
N LYS A 183 -27.41 14.83 -15.71
CA LYS A 183 -28.63 15.30 -16.35
C LYS A 183 -28.82 14.50 -17.63
N ARG A 184 -29.84 13.65 -17.69
CA ARG A 184 -30.24 12.98 -18.93
C ARG A 184 -31.39 13.77 -19.55
N ALA A 185 -31.23 14.16 -20.81
CA ALA A 185 -32.31 14.75 -21.57
C ALA A 185 -33.32 13.64 -21.89
N VAL A 186 -34.53 13.72 -21.33
CA VAL A 186 -35.62 12.82 -21.70
C VAL A 186 -36.18 13.34 -23.02
N THR A 187 -35.89 12.63 -24.10
CA THR A 187 -36.45 12.88 -25.44
C THR A 187 -37.60 11.91 -25.67
N PHE A 188 -38.71 12.41 -26.18
CA PHE A 188 -39.82 11.58 -26.65
C PHE A 188 -39.99 11.77 -28.14
N TRP A 189 -40.42 10.72 -28.82
CA TRP A 189 -40.78 10.79 -30.24
C TRP A 189 -42.15 11.44 -30.37
N SER A 190 -42.25 12.50 -31.16
CA SER A 190 -43.51 13.21 -31.42
C SER A 190 -44.01 12.85 -32.82
N ASP A 191 -45.09 12.07 -32.89
CA ASP A 191 -45.73 11.69 -34.17
C ASP A 191 -46.28 12.89 -34.96
N LEU A 192 -46.41 14.06 -34.32
CA LEU A 192 -46.89 15.30 -34.96
C LEU A 192 -45.77 16.05 -35.70
N THR A 193 -44.52 15.88 -35.27
CA THR A 193 -43.35 16.59 -35.83
C THR A 193 -42.33 15.64 -36.44
N GLU A 194 -42.55 14.32 -36.38
CA GLU A 194 -41.62 13.26 -36.80
C GLU A 194 -40.19 13.47 -36.28
N GLU A 195 -40.06 14.06 -35.10
CA GLU A 195 -38.78 14.43 -34.49
C GLU A 195 -38.79 14.15 -32.99
N TYR A 196 -37.59 13.90 -32.44
CA TYR A 196 -37.38 13.76 -31.01
C TYR A 196 -37.40 15.13 -30.32
N VAL A 197 -38.44 15.39 -29.54
CA VAL A 197 -38.60 16.65 -28.81
C VAL A 197 -38.05 16.50 -27.39
N LYS A 198 -37.18 17.43 -26.97
CA LYS A 198 -36.57 17.43 -25.63
C LYS A 198 -37.57 17.99 -24.60
N LEU A 199 -38.05 17.15 -23.69
CA LEU A 199 -39.14 17.48 -22.76
C LEU A 199 -38.61 18.18 -21.49
N LYS A 200 -37.62 17.57 -20.83
CA LYS A 200 -37.00 18.10 -19.60
C LYS A 200 -35.65 17.41 -19.34
N ASP A 201 -34.75 18.10 -18.65
CA ASP A 201 -33.56 17.47 -18.08
C ASP A 201 -33.96 16.74 -16.78
N GLU A 202 -33.88 15.41 -16.78
CA GLU A 202 -34.06 14.59 -15.59
C GLU A 202 -32.71 14.37 -14.90
N LYS A 203 -32.66 14.51 -13.58
CA LYS A 203 -31.47 14.17 -12.79
C LYS A 203 -31.50 12.67 -12.52
N VAL A 204 -30.64 11.92 -13.20
CA VAL A 204 -30.46 10.49 -12.99
C VAL A 204 -29.21 10.28 -12.13
N ILE A 205 -29.33 9.42 -11.12
CA ILE A 205 -28.21 8.98 -10.31
C ILE A 205 -27.65 7.73 -10.97
N GLU A 206 -26.46 7.84 -11.56
CA GLU A 206 -25.75 6.71 -12.17
C GLU A 206 -24.48 6.42 -11.38
N GLU A 207 -24.12 5.15 -11.24
CA GLU A 207 -22.81 4.78 -10.69
C GLU A 207 -21.74 5.05 -11.77
N GLY A 208 -20.67 5.74 -11.39
CA GLY A 208 -19.57 6.04 -12.29
C GLY A 208 -18.29 6.38 -11.55
N VAL A 209 -17.18 6.46 -12.28
CA VAL A 209 -15.85 6.76 -11.73
C VAL A 209 -15.84 8.18 -11.19
N ILE A 210 -15.72 8.34 -9.87
CA ILE A 210 -15.60 9.62 -9.15
C ILE A 210 -14.18 10.15 -9.25
N PHE A 211 -13.19 9.25 -9.14
CA PHE A 211 -11.78 9.56 -9.20
C PHE A 211 -11.04 8.39 -9.81
N GLU A 212 -10.05 8.73 -10.63
CA GLU A 212 -9.11 7.80 -11.20
C GLU A 212 -7.75 8.51 -11.27
N GLY A 213 -6.71 7.85 -10.79
CA GLY A 213 -5.37 8.41 -10.85
C GLY A 213 -4.36 7.70 -9.95
N ASN A 214 -3.18 8.30 -9.90
CA ASN A 214 -2.07 7.79 -9.11
C ASN A 214 -2.34 7.92 -7.61
N ARG A 215 -1.99 6.86 -6.89
CA ARG A 215 -1.93 6.78 -5.44
C ARG A 215 -0.54 6.26 -5.04
N LEU A 216 -0.08 6.67 -3.87
CA LEU A 216 1.13 6.14 -3.27
C LEU A 216 0.76 5.37 -2.02
N GLU A 217 1.23 4.14 -1.90
CA GLU A 217 0.99 3.29 -0.73
C GLU A 217 2.31 2.98 -0.03
N ASN A 218 2.31 3.06 1.30
CA ASN A 218 3.46 2.68 2.11
C ASN A 218 3.50 1.18 2.29
N ILE A 219 4.70 0.63 2.18
CA ILE A 219 4.96 -0.77 2.46
C ILE A 219 5.75 -0.84 3.76
N ASP A 220 5.23 -1.63 4.70
CA ASP A 220 5.98 -1.99 5.90
C ASP A 220 7.30 -2.68 5.51
N VAL A 221 8.41 -2.14 6.01
CA VAL A 221 9.76 -2.62 5.71
C VAL A 221 9.96 -4.08 6.11
N TYR A 222 9.27 -4.56 7.17
CA TYR A 222 9.30 -5.97 7.56
C TYR A 222 8.65 -6.89 6.53
N ARG A 223 7.78 -6.34 5.67
CA ARG A 223 6.99 -7.06 4.65
C ARG A 223 7.47 -6.80 3.24
N TRP A 224 8.60 -6.12 3.09
CA TRP A 224 9.20 -5.84 1.79
C TRP A 224 10.22 -6.93 1.41
N PHE A 225 10.09 -7.45 0.20
CA PHE A 225 10.88 -8.56 -0.34
C PHE A 225 11.61 -8.16 -1.63
N PRO A 226 12.72 -7.40 -1.53
CA PRO A 226 13.55 -7.08 -2.69
C PRO A 226 14.40 -8.28 -3.14
N ASP A 227 14.80 -8.29 -4.40
CA ASP A 227 15.87 -9.17 -4.89
C ASP A 227 17.22 -8.86 -4.19
N PRO A 228 17.79 -9.82 -3.44
CA PRO A 228 19.06 -9.62 -2.74
C PRO A 228 20.29 -9.48 -3.64
N SER A 229 20.17 -9.80 -4.93
CA SER A 229 21.28 -9.69 -5.88
C SER A 229 21.59 -8.24 -6.27
N VAL A 230 20.68 -7.32 -5.97
CA VAL A 230 20.79 -5.91 -6.30
C VAL A 230 20.71 -5.05 -5.04
N SER A 231 21.44 -3.94 -5.06
CA SER A 231 21.39 -2.95 -3.98
C SER A 231 20.01 -2.29 -3.89
N VAL A 232 19.63 -1.90 -2.67
CA VAL A 232 18.32 -1.32 -2.36
C VAL A 232 18.03 0.00 -3.10
N ASP A 233 19.06 0.73 -3.53
CA ASP A 233 18.91 1.93 -4.35
C ASP A 233 18.50 1.65 -5.80
N ASN A 234 18.72 0.43 -6.29
CA ASN A 234 18.56 0.05 -7.70
C ASN A 234 17.54 -1.08 -7.90
N VAL A 235 16.42 -1.04 -7.18
CA VAL A 235 15.38 -2.10 -7.19
C VAL A 235 14.88 -2.50 -8.58
N GLN A 236 14.90 -1.57 -9.56
CA GLN A 236 14.45 -1.84 -10.94
C GLN A 236 15.39 -2.77 -11.72
N ARG A 237 16.64 -2.96 -11.27
CA ARG A 237 17.58 -3.89 -11.91
C ARG A 237 17.46 -5.32 -11.40
N GLY A 238 16.70 -5.53 -10.31
CA GLY A 238 16.45 -6.86 -9.76
C GLY A 238 15.54 -7.67 -10.66
N GLU A 239 15.62 -8.99 -10.55
CA GLU A 239 14.69 -9.89 -11.23
C GLU A 239 13.28 -9.78 -10.63
N PHE A 240 13.20 -9.45 -9.34
CA PHE A 240 11.93 -9.31 -8.62
C PHE A 240 11.98 -8.25 -7.53
N CYS A 241 10.81 -7.69 -7.23
CA CYS A 241 10.59 -6.85 -6.06
C CYS A 241 9.14 -7.04 -5.62
N GLY A 242 8.94 -7.62 -4.45
CA GLY A 242 7.61 -7.96 -3.93
C GLY A 242 7.38 -7.39 -2.54
N TRP A 243 6.14 -7.44 -2.09
CA TRP A 243 5.76 -7.15 -0.71
C TRP A 243 4.54 -7.98 -0.32
N LEU A 244 4.34 -8.14 0.99
CA LEU A 244 3.15 -8.79 1.53
C LEU A 244 2.14 -7.73 1.96
N ALA A 245 0.94 -7.81 1.40
CA ALA A 245 -0.20 -6.98 1.78
C ALA A 245 -1.21 -7.85 2.54
N ASP A 246 -1.65 -7.36 3.70
CA ASP A 246 -2.79 -7.96 4.39
C ASP A 246 -4.05 -7.30 3.85
N ASP A 247 -5.02 -8.11 3.47
CA ASP A 247 -6.34 -7.62 3.09
C ASP A 247 -7.43 -8.43 3.78
N SER A 248 -8.59 -7.79 3.95
CA SER A 248 -9.77 -8.45 4.49
C SER A 248 -10.39 -9.35 3.43
N TYR A 249 -10.96 -10.47 3.86
CA TYR A 249 -11.66 -11.40 2.97
C TYR A 249 -12.75 -10.71 2.12
N VAL A 250 -13.43 -9.70 2.68
CA VAL A 250 -14.46 -8.94 1.96
C VAL A 250 -13.88 -8.13 0.82
N ASN A 251 -12.70 -7.54 0.99
CA ASN A 251 -12.03 -6.79 -0.06
C ASN A 251 -11.49 -7.71 -1.15
N LEU A 252 -10.90 -8.85 -0.78
CA LEU A 252 -10.45 -9.86 -1.74
C LEU A 252 -11.60 -10.29 -2.67
N ARG A 253 -12.78 -10.61 -2.11
CA ARG A 253 -13.97 -10.92 -2.92
C ARG A 253 -14.42 -9.78 -3.82
N LYS A 254 -14.29 -8.53 -3.38
CA LYS A 254 -14.63 -7.37 -4.23
C LYS A 254 -13.65 -7.25 -5.40
N THR A 255 -12.37 -7.49 -5.17
CA THR A 255 -11.35 -7.47 -6.22
C THR A 255 -11.63 -8.55 -7.26
N GLU A 256 -11.96 -9.77 -6.83
CA GLU A 256 -12.33 -10.87 -7.73
C GLU A 256 -13.57 -10.55 -8.59
N LEU A 257 -14.60 -9.96 -8.00
CA LEU A 257 -15.83 -9.57 -8.72
C LEU A 257 -15.65 -8.41 -9.71
N VAL A 258 -14.56 -7.64 -9.61
CA VAL A 258 -14.26 -6.52 -10.53
C VAL A 258 -13.42 -6.97 -11.73
N SER A 259 -12.79 -8.15 -11.65
CA SER A 259 -12.02 -8.77 -12.72
C SER A 259 -12.83 -9.62 -13.71
N GLU A 260 -14.15 -9.74 -13.51
CA GLU A 260 -15.14 -10.26 -14.49
C GLU A 260 -15.83 -9.12 -15.24
#